data_AF-A0A9P7YZ66-F1
#
_entry.id   AF-A0A9P7YZ66-F1
#
_cell.length_a   1.000
_cell.length_b   1.000
_cell.length_c   1.000
_cell.angle_alpha   90.00
_cell.angle_beta   90.00
_cell.angle_gamma   90.00
#
_symmetry.space_group_name_H-M   'P 1'
#
loop_
_entity.id
_entity.type
_entity.pdbx_description
1 polymer ?
#
loop_
_entity_poly.entity_id
_entity_poly.type
_entity_poly.pdbx_seq_one_letter_code
_entity_poly.pdbx_strand_id
1 'polypeptide(L)'
;EASRNARNPVSVCIGTERLSLEVNVLDRSLTFSTVPAYPMARRGAKIPDFVYGLCYQPADHINIPETYTFPGVGKILNFLKPLFPDVRSMITYMWIIGNAARDPVARLRCLMLCGPGGAGKSTAIRLVSAALSGRVGMLPDNILTKTYEGVEDKVAQVIVRSRIVTCYELDLNNKRVNMSMFKNITGSDIIIKVGEFSSKAVCSMIIATNGLPDVQRDPEFTTDALSRRVACIKMDVDTAEAKFETDPSDPVEKTDYFTYEEEGEVDVTDDEDVATVEGQSDDEKEPTQAASAQTASSSAPGKVTPSKKVESLKMESPESVSMARGKSIGLPFRKNPFTTFVAWTRGTMSQIDISEQARVQVLEGTNRFKYGNYTSTTLRFDNVHIPFHTSKGYGSNFVYLCLPGFAADQFAEAGKIRRPTVAHEKSLQPDNNRWWKVANNVDESFGVINADTKRFQKKSLEVIFDATRSGINARRRVSATSF
;
A
#
# COMPACT_ATOMS: atom_id res chain seq x y z
N GLU A 1 -32.55 12.21 14.24
CA GLU A 1 -32.13 10.96 14.90
C GLU A 1 -31.96 9.74 13.97
N ALA A 2 -32.34 9.80 12.68
CA ALA A 2 -32.17 8.69 11.74
C ALA A 2 -30.81 8.62 10.99
N SER A 3 -29.79 9.42 11.35
CA SER A 3 -28.49 9.45 10.64
C SER A 3 -27.28 8.97 11.46
N ARG A 4 -27.49 8.35 12.63
CA ARG A 4 -26.40 7.82 13.48
C ARG A 4 -26.11 6.33 13.30
N ASN A 5 -26.59 5.70 12.23
CA ASN A 5 -26.14 4.37 11.85
C ASN A 5 -24.82 4.46 11.06
N ALA A 6 -23.78 5.04 11.68
CA ALA A 6 -22.42 4.67 11.30
C ALA A 6 -22.33 3.17 11.57
N ARG A 7 -22.23 2.36 10.50
CA ARG A 7 -22.10 0.92 10.62
C ARG A 7 -20.78 0.65 11.33
N ASN A 8 -20.84 0.46 12.66
CA ASN A 8 -19.69 -0.03 13.40
C ASN A 8 -19.30 -1.37 12.80
N PRO A 9 -18.04 -1.54 12.34
CA PRO A 9 -17.61 -2.81 11.77
C PRO A 9 -17.75 -3.87 12.87
N VAL A 10 -18.59 -4.87 12.61
CA VAL A 10 -18.89 -5.97 13.57
C VAL A 10 -17.74 -6.99 13.63
N SER A 11 -16.85 -6.95 12.65
CA SER A 11 -15.65 -7.77 12.60
C SER A 11 -14.54 -7.10 11.79
N VAL A 12 -13.29 -7.35 12.14
CA VAL A 12 -12.09 -6.95 11.40
C VAL A 12 -11.29 -8.20 11.03
N CYS A 13 -10.63 -8.17 9.87
CA CYS A 13 -9.65 -9.19 9.54
C CYS A 13 -8.27 -8.69 9.95
N ILE A 14 -7.72 -9.26 11.01
CA ILE A 14 -6.32 -9.04 11.40
C ILE A 14 -5.58 -10.34 11.13
N GLY A 15 -5.42 -10.69 9.86
CA GLY A 15 -4.86 -12.01 9.61
C GLY A 15 -5.37 -12.65 8.36
N THR A 16 -5.17 -13.96 8.41
CA THR A 16 -6.18 -14.96 8.10
C THR A 16 -7.31 -15.00 9.13
N GLU A 17 -7.12 -14.45 10.34
CA GLU A 17 -8.12 -14.48 11.40
C GLU A 17 -9.15 -13.36 11.26
N ARG A 18 -10.43 -13.77 11.35
CA ARG A 18 -11.55 -12.87 11.50
C ARG A 18 -11.82 -12.68 12.99
N LEU A 19 -11.74 -11.45 13.45
CA LEU A 19 -12.01 -11.07 14.83
C LEU A 19 -13.32 -10.28 14.88
N SER A 20 -14.22 -10.61 15.80
CA SER A 20 -15.36 -9.75 16.11
C SER A 20 -14.82 -8.56 16.88
N LEU A 21 -15.30 -7.38 16.51
CA LEU A 21 -14.91 -6.14 17.16
C LEU A 21 -16.03 -5.71 18.08
N GLU A 22 -15.72 -5.56 19.36
CA GLU A 22 -16.60 -4.89 20.32
C GLU A 22 -16.01 -3.53 20.68
N VAL A 23 -16.77 -2.47 20.43
CA VAL A 23 -16.36 -1.10 20.73
C VAL A 23 -17.01 -0.66 22.02
N ASN A 24 -16.24 -0.55 23.09
CA ASN A 24 -16.73 0.06 24.33
C ASN A 24 -16.52 1.57 24.26
N VAL A 25 -17.60 2.29 23.97
CA VAL A 25 -17.58 3.76 23.76
C VAL A 25 -17.30 4.52 25.07
N LEU A 26 -17.74 3.99 26.20
CA LEU A 26 -17.56 4.63 27.51
C LEU A 26 -16.10 4.57 27.94
N ASP A 27 -15.48 3.41 27.76
CA ASP A 27 -14.08 3.17 28.17
C ASP A 27 -13.08 3.49 27.05
N ARG A 28 -13.57 3.85 25.86
CA ARG A 28 -12.77 4.10 24.64
C ARG A 28 -11.83 2.93 24.30
N SER A 29 -12.29 1.71 24.54
CA SER A 29 -11.52 0.49 24.28
C SER A 29 -12.11 -0.32 23.13
N LEU A 30 -11.24 -1.08 22.47
CA LEU A 30 -11.60 -2.06 21.45
C LEU A 30 -11.26 -3.44 21.98
N THR A 31 -12.25 -4.31 22.03
CA THR A 31 -12.07 -5.72 22.39
C THR A 31 -12.18 -6.55 21.12
N PHE A 32 -11.22 -7.45 20.92
CA PHE A 32 -11.23 -8.38 19.81
C PHE A 32 -11.50 -9.77 20.35
N SER A 33 -12.47 -10.45 19.76
CA SER A 33 -12.73 -11.85 20.06
C SER A 33 -12.59 -12.65 18.78
N THR A 34 -11.95 -13.81 18.81
CA THR A 34 -11.86 -14.68 17.64
C THR A 34 -13.27 -15.07 17.21
N VAL A 35 -13.64 -14.78 15.96
CA VAL A 35 -14.91 -15.29 15.44
C VAL A 35 -14.69 -16.77 15.17
N PRO A 36 -15.48 -17.67 15.76
CA PRO A 36 -15.42 -19.07 15.37
C PRO A 36 -15.59 -19.14 13.85
N ALA A 37 -14.70 -19.88 13.17
CA ALA A 37 -14.77 -20.06 11.72
C ALA A 37 -16.22 -20.43 11.37
N TYR A 38 -16.91 -19.53 10.66
CA TYR A 38 -18.36 -19.60 10.51
C TYR A 38 -18.72 -20.96 9.93
N PRO A 39 -19.51 -21.82 10.60
CA PRO A 39 -19.95 -23.03 9.97
C PRO A 39 -20.98 -22.64 8.92
N MET A 40 -20.63 -22.71 7.63
CA MET A 40 -21.63 -22.77 6.58
C MET A 40 -22.39 -24.08 6.75
N ALA A 41 -23.44 -24.05 7.56
CA ALA A 41 -24.24 -25.21 7.95
C ALA A 41 -25.03 -25.85 6.79
N ARG A 42 -24.66 -25.61 5.52
CA ARG A 42 -25.30 -26.24 4.37
C ARG A 42 -24.30 -26.56 3.25
N ARG A 43 -24.14 -27.88 3.05
CA ARG A 43 -23.80 -28.65 1.83
C ARG A 43 -22.33 -29.08 1.63
N GLY A 44 -22.07 -30.30 2.10
CA GLY A 44 -21.51 -31.41 1.29
C GLY A 44 -20.00 -31.44 1.04
N ALA A 45 -19.36 -30.29 0.80
CA ALA A 45 -17.91 -30.25 0.60
C ALA A 45 -17.22 -30.12 1.96
N LYS A 46 -16.32 -31.06 2.29
CA LYS A 46 -15.35 -30.85 3.36
C LYS A 46 -14.56 -29.61 2.98
N ILE A 47 -14.80 -28.50 3.68
CA ILE A 47 -13.91 -27.35 3.61
C ILE A 47 -12.54 -27.87 4.08
N PRO A 48 -11.49 -27.78 3.26
CA PRO A 48 -10.18 -28.25 3.64
C PRO A 48 -9.71 -27.56 4.92
N ASP A 49 -9.04 -28.30 5.80
CA ASP A 49 -8.63 -27.83 7.12
C ASP A 49 -7.70 -26.59 7.07
N PHE A 50 -7.11 -26.30 5.90
CA PHE A 50 -6.29 -25.12 5.67
C PHE A 50 -7.08 -23.81 5.42
N VAL A 51 -8.42 -23.87 5.24
CA VAL A 51 -9.26 -22.69 5.02
C VAL A 51 -9.73 -22.15 6.38
N TYR A 52 -8.90 -21.29 6.99
CA TYR A 52 -9.16 -20.73 8.33
C TYR A 52 -10.22 -19.60 8.36
N GLY A 53 -10.66 -19.09 7.20
CA GLY A 53 -11.71 -18.09 7.11
C GLY A 53 -11.98 -17.58 5.68
N LEU A 54 -13.24 -17.29 5.36
CA LEU A 54 -13.67 -16.64 4.11
C LEU A 54 -14.06 -15.18 4.41
N CYS A 55 -13.27 -14.22 3.92
CA CYS A 55 -13.63 -12.80 3.99
C CYS A 55 -14.43 -12.42 2.73
N TYR A 56 -15.75 -12.26 2.88
CA TYR A 56 -16.63 -11.97 1.74
C TYR A 56 -16.65 -10.49 1.31
N GLN A 57 -15.96 -9.61 2.04
CA GLN A 57 -15.85 -8.18 1.72
C GLN A 57 -14.76 -7.56 2.62
N PRO A 58 -13.58 -7.19 2.10
CA PRO A 58 -12.69 -6.31 2.84
C PRO A 58 -13.44 -5.00 3.06
N ALA A 59 -13.66 -4.61 4.32
CA ALA A 59 -14.10 -3.26 4.61
C ALA A 59 -12.94 -2.35 4.22
N ASP A 60 -13.15 -1.46 3.25
CA ASP A 60 -12.22 -0.39 2.92
C ASP A 60 -12.02 0.46 4.19
N HIS A 61 -10.97 0.16 4.96
CA HIS A 61 -10.60 0.98 6.10
C HIS A 61 -9.92 2.25 5.56
N ILE A 62 -10.73 3.31 5.40
CA ILE A 62 -10.31 4.61 4.88
C ILE A 62 -9.29 5.30 5.81
N ASN A 63 -9.23 4.91 7.09
CA ASN A 63 -8.36 5.53 8.11
C ASN A 63 -7.30 4.55 8.61
N ILE A 64 -6.19 4.44 7.88
CA ILE A 64 -4.94 3.88 8.41
C ILE A 64 -4.37 4.94 9.36
N PRO A 65 -3.89 4.58 10.57
CA PRO A 65 -3.21 5.54 11.45
C PRO A 65 -2.07 6.23 10.68
N GLU A 66 -2.18 7.55 10.52
CA GLU A 66 -1.23 8.36 9.72
C GLU A 66 0.18 8.37 10.32
N THR A 67 0.30 8.04 11.61
CA THR A 67 1.57 7.95 12.33
C THR A 67 1.56 6.74 13.25
N TYR A 68 2.35 5.73 12.89
CA TYR A 68 2.72 4.64 13.78
C TYR A 68 4.16 4.87 14.23
N THR A 69 4.36 5.23 15.48
CA THR A 69 5.70 5.39 16.07
C THR A 69 6.08 4.07 16.71
N PHE A 70 6.78 3.22 15.96
CA PHE A 70 7.32 1.99 16.52
C PHE A 70 8.63 2.30 17.27
N PRO A 71 8.77 1.88 18.53
CA PRO A 71 10.06 1.94 19.22
C PRO A 71 11.12 1.23 18.38
N GLY A 72 12.18 1.93 17.97
CA GLY A 72 13.23 1.34 17.14
C GLY A 72 13.09 1.49 15.62
N VAL A 73 12.15 2.32 15.11
CA VAL A 73 12.13 2.69 13.67
C VAL A 73 13.51 3.16 13.19
N GLY A 74 14.19 3.98 14.00
CA GLY A 74 15.55 4.44 13.68
C GLY A 74 16.56 3.28 13.53
N LYS A 75 16.45 2.24 14.37
CA LYS A 75 17.34 1.06 14.31
C LYS A 75 17.11 0.27 13.01
N ILE A 76 15.85 0.03 12.65
CA ILE A 76 15.48 -0.66 11.40
C ILE A 76 15.95 0.15 10.19
N LEU A 77 15.74 1.47 10.20
CA LEU A 77 16.19 2.34 9.10
C LEU A 77 17.72 2.36 8.98
N ASN A 78 18.44 2.44 10.09
CA ASN A 78 19.90 2.40 10.10
C ASN A 78 20.44 1.05 9.61
N PHE A 79 19.74 -0.05 9.93
CA PHE A 79 20.07 -1.38 9.43
C PHE A 79 19.78 -1.54 7.92
N LEU A 80 18.68 -0.97 7.44
CA LEU A 80 18.30 -1.04 6.01
C LEU A 80 19.14 -0.13 5.13
N LYS A 81 19.52 1.05 5.61
CA LYS A 81 20.27 2.07 4.87
C LYS A 81 21.49 1.51 4.12
N PRO A 82 22.38 0.70 4.73
CA PRO A 82 23.52 0.11 4.01
C PRO A 82 23.14 -0.97 2.99
N LEU A 83 21.92 -1.53 3.03
CA LEU A 83 21.52 -2.57 2.07
C LEU A 83 21.10 -1.97 0.71
N PHE A 84 20.71 -0.70 0.68
CA PHE A 84 20.19 -0.06 -0.53
C PHE A 84 21.20 0.93 -1.12
N PRO A 85 21.30 1.03 -2.46
CA PRO A 85 22.25 1.94 -3.12
C PRO A 85 21.96 3.41 -2.81
N ASP A 86 20.69 3.74 -2.56
CA ASP A 86 20.23 5.09 -2.31
C ASP A 86 18.94 5.11 -1.47
N VAL A 87 18.63 6.27 -0.92
CA VAL A 87 17.46 6.47 -0.04
C VAL A 87 16.14 6.24 -0.77
N ARG A 88 16.04 6.56 -2.07
CA ARG A 88 14.81 6.34 -2.85
C ARG A 88 14.55 4.85 -3.03
N SER A 89 15.58 4.06 -3.31
CA SER A 89 15.47 2.58 -3.36
C SER A 89 14.95 2.01 -2.03
N MET A 90 15.52 2.43 -0.90
CA MET A 90 15.03 2.04 0.43
C MET A 90 13.57 2.46 0.66
N ILE A 91 13.19 3.69 0.29
CA ILE A 91 11.81 4.18 0.40
C ILE A 91 10.87 3.35 -0.48
N THR A 92 11.26 2.98 -1.70
CA THR A 92 10.46 2.14 -2.59
C THR A 92 10.21 0.76 -1.98
N TYR A 93 11.23 0.15 -1.39
CA TYR A 93 11.11 -1.10 -0.66
C TYR A 93 10.12 -0.98 0.52
N MET A 94 10.30 0.03 1.38
CA MET A 94 9.39 0.30 2.51
C MET A 94 7.95 0.59 2.05
N TRP A 95 7.79 1.33 0.95
CA TRP A 95 6.49 1.66 0.39
C TRP A 95 5.76 0.42 -0.11
N ILE A 96 6.45 -0.53 -0.76
CA ILE A 96 5.87 -1.82 -1.17
C ILE A 96 5.38 -2.61 0.05
N ILE A 97 6.18 -2.70 1.10
CA ILE A 97 5.81 -3.42 2.33
C ILE A 97 4.57 -2.76 2.96
N GLY A 98 4.58 -1.43 3.07
CA GLY A 98 3.43 -0.67 3.56
C GLY A 98 2.19 -0.85 2.68
N ASN A 99 2.35 -0.92 1.35
CA ASN A 99 1.26 -1.16 0.41
C ASN A 99 0.68 -2.57 0.55
N ALA A 100 1.53 -3.58 0.79
CA ALA A 100 1.13 -4.97 1.02
C ALA A 100 0.29 -5.15 2.29
N ALA A 101 0.47 -4.26 3.27
CA ALA A 101 -0.34 -4.24 4.49
C ALA A 101 -1.74 -3.63 4.30
N ARG A 102 -2.01 -2.96 3.16
CA ARG A 102 -3.32 -2.35 2.86
C ARG A 102 -4.27 -3.37 2.24
N ASP A 103 -5.56 -3.15 2.44
CA ASP A 103 -6.63 -3.95 1.82
C ASP A 103 -7.67 -3.02 1.16
N PRO A 104 -7.88 -3.10 -0.17
CA PRO A 104 -7.13 -3.92 -1.12
C PRO A 104 -5.69 -3.42 -1.31
N VAL A 105 -4.77 -4.33 -1.63
CA VAL A 105 -3.39 -3.98 -2.01
C VAL A 105 -3.44 -3.11 -3.27
N ALA A 106 -2.93 -1.88 -3.18
CA ALA A 106 -2.95 -0.94 -4.30
C ALA A 106 -1.95 -1.35 -5.40
N ARG A 107 -1.94 -0.62 -6.52
CA ARG A 107 -1.03 -0.89 -7.65
C ARG A 107 0.45 -0.68 -7.26
N LEU A 108 1.32 -1.28 -8.07
CA LEU A 108 2.61 -1.85 -7.70
C LEU A 108 2.48 -2.98 -6.67
N ARG A 109 2.53 -4.22 -7.16
CA ARG A 109 2.35 -5.43 -6.36
C ARG A 109 3.58 -6.35 -6.36
N CYS A 110 4.60 -6.02 -7.14
CA CYS A 110 5.82 -6.81 -7.22
C CYS A 110 7.03 -5.91 -7.02
N LEU A 111 7.95 -6.36 -6.18
CA LEU A 111 9.26 -5.76 -6.00
C LEU A 111 10.33 -6.78 -6.39
N MET A 112 11.18 -6.44 -7.33
CA MET A 112 12.35 -7.23 -7.69
C MET A 112 13.60 -6.56 -7.12
N LEU A 113 14.26 -7.25 -6.21
CA LEU A 113 15.58 -6.92 -5.70
C LEU A 113 16.59 -7.61 -6.62
N CYS A 114 17.31 -6.84 -7.43
CA CYS A 114 18.19 -7.35 -8.47
C CYS A 114 19.63 -6.96 -8.18
N GLY A 115 20.59 -7.89 -8.14
CA GLY A 115 21.99 -7.55 -7.94
C GLY A 115 22.83 -8.78 -7.63
N PRO A 116 24.16 -8.71 -7.58
CA PRO A 116 25.01 -9.88 -7.37
C PRO A 116 24.76 -10.58 -6.02
N GLY A 117 25.30 -11.80 -5.88
CA GLY A 117 25.40 -12.47 -4.58
C GLY A 117 26.10 -11.56 -3.56
N GLY A 118 25.67 -11.60 -2.29
CA GLY A 118 26.23 -10.72 -1.25
C GLY A 118 25.67 -9.29 -1.25
N ALA A 119 24.72 -8.93 -2.13
CA ALA A 119 24.14 -7.59 -2.14
C ALA A 119 23.08 -7.30 -1.04
N GLY A 120 22.91 -8.18 -0.05
CA GLY A 120 21.94 -7.97 1.03
C GLY A 120 20.46 -8.18 0.66
N LYS A 121 20.16 -8.66 -0.56
CA LYS A 121 18.78 -8.94 -1.02
C LYS A 121 18.04 -9.87 -0.07
N SER A 122 18.64 -11.02 0.23
CA SER A 122 18.05 -12.02 1.12
C SER A 122 17.91 -11.51 2.55
N THR A 123 18.85 -10.69 3.01
CA THR A 123 18.80 -10.00 4.31
C THR A 123 17.61 -9.05 4.39
N ALA A 124 17.36 -8.26 3.35
CA ALA A 124 16.19 -7.38 3.29
C ALA A 124 14.88 -8.19 3.30
N ILE A 125 14.80 -9.31 2.58
CA ILE A 125 13.60 -10.16 2.63
C ILE A 125 13.41 -10.76 4.03
N ARG A 126 14.46 -11.33 4.63
CA ARG A 126 14.41 -11.92 5.98
C ARG A 126 13.97 -10.91 7.04
N LEU A 127 14.42 -9.66 6.95
CA LEU A 127 13.98 -8.59 7.85
C LEU A 127 12.46 -8.38 7.79
N VAL A 128 11.87 -8.41 6.59
CA VAL A 128 10.42 -8.28 6.41
C VAL A 128 9.68 -9.51 6.91
N SER A 129 10.19 -10.71 6.62
CA SER A 129 9.64 -11.96 7.15
C SER A 129 9.62 -11.95 8.68
N ALA A 130 10.71 -11.51 9.31
CA ALA A 130 10.82 -11.36 10.76
C ALA A 130 9.83 -10.32 11.30
N ALA A 131 9.82 -9.12 10.71
CA ALA A 131 8.97 -8.01 11.14
C ALA A 131 7.47 -8.26 10.94
N LEU A 132 7.10 -9.09 9.96
CA LEU A 132 5.72 -9.41 9.59
C LEU A 132 5.44 -10.91 9.71
N SER A 133 5.91 -11.52 10.81
CA SER A 133 5.73 -12.95 11.10
C SER A 133 4.28 -13.41 10.89
N GLY A 134 4.11 -14.55 10.20
CA GLY A 134 2.80 -15.11 9.83
C GLY A 134 2.06 -14.40 8.68
N ARG A 135 2.63 -13.32 8.11
CA ARG A 135 2.06 -12.59 6.95
C ARG A 135 2.90 -12.71 5.69
N VAL A 136 4.11 -13.19 5.82
CA VAL A 136 5.04 -13.41 4.73
C VAL A 136 5.09 -14.90 4.44
N GLY A 137 4.75 -15.30 3.22
CA GLY A 137 4.82 -16.67 2.76
C GLY A 137 5.98 -16.85 1.80
N MET A 138 6.75 -17.91 1.96
CA MET A 138 7.85 -18.24 1.06
C MET A 138 7.34 -19.14 -0.07
N LEU A 139 7.65 -18.78 -1.31
CA LEU A 139 7.41 -19.59 -2.48
C LEU A 139 8.68 -20.37 -2.84
N PRO A 140 8.56 -21.61 -3.36
CA PRO A 140 9.73 -22.36 -3.83
C PRO A 140 10.48 -21.62 -4.95
N ASP A 141 11.81 -21.66 -4.94
CA ASP A 141 12.68 -20.83 -5.80
C ASP A 141 12.43 -21.02 -7.30
N ASN A 142 12.04 -22.23 -7.71
CA ASN A 142 11.81 -22.56 -9.11
C ASN A 142 10.39 -22.29 -9.59
N ILE A 143 9.45 -21.92 -8.70
CA ILE A 143 8.03 -21.93 -9.05
C ILE A 143 7.69 -20.96 -10.18
N LEU A 144 8.37 -19.81 -10.23
CA LEU A 144 8.18 -18.79 -11.26
C LEU A 144 8.90 -19.13 -12.57
N THR A 145 9.66 -20.21 -12.63
CA THR A 145 10.38 -20.64 -13.85
C THR A 145 9.88 -21.96 -14.43
N LYS A 146 9.10 -22.73 -13.66
CA LYS A 146 8.50 -23.98 -14.13
C LYS A 146 7.36 -23.69 -15.12
N THR A 147 7.24 -24.50 -16.16
CA THR A 147 6.28 -24.35 -17.27
C THR A 147 4.91 -24.98 -16.95
N TYR A 148 4.36 -24.73 -15.76
CA TYR A 148 3.05 -25.28 -15.40
C TYR A 148 1.88 -24.47 -15.98
N GLU A 149 0.83 -25.18 -16.35
CA GLU A 149 -0.50 -24.62 -16.64
C GLU A 149 -1.27 -24.41 -15.33
N GLY A 150 -0.84 -23.44 -14.51
CA GLY A 150 -1.54 -23.06 -13.29
C GLY A 150 -0.62 -22.84 -12.10
N VAL A 151 -1.23 -22.85 -10.91
CA VAL A 151 -0.55 -22.72 -9.62
C VAL A 151 -0.84 -24.00 -8.85
N GLU A 152 0.20 -24.70 -8.40
CA GLU A 152 0.06 -25.89 -7.55
C GLU A 152 -0.69 -25.53 -6.25
N ASP A 153 -1.55 -26.42 -5.77
CA ASP A 153 -2.39 -26.16 -4.59
C ASP A 153 -1.59 -25.70 -3.36
N LYS A 154 -0.41 -26.29 -3.09
CA LYS A 154 0.45 -25.87 -1.98
C LYS A 154 0.91 -24.41 -2.13
N VAL A 155 1.35 -24.04 -3.32
CA VAL A 155 1.80 -22.66 -3.63
C VAL A 155 0.61 -21.70 -3.60
N ALA A 156 -0.53 -22.13 -4.14
CA ALA A 156 -1.76 -21.39 -4.15
C ALA A 156 -2.25 -21.08 -2.72
N GLN A 157 -2.14 -22.05 -1.80
CA GLN A 157 -2.40 -21.84 -0.37
C GLN A 157 -1.49 -20.75 0.21
N VAL A 158 -0.18 -20.79 -0.07
CA VAL A 158 0.77 -19.76 0.40
C VAL A 158 0.38 -18.38 -0.13
N ILE A 159 0.04 -18.27 -1.42
CA ILE A 159 -0.36 -17.01 -2.06
C ILE A 159 -1.64 -16.45 -1.46
N VAL A 160 -2.65 -17.29 -1.24
CA VAL A 160 -3.96 -16.86 -0.72
C VAL A 160 -3.89 -16.51 0.77
N ARG A 161 -3.03 -17.18 1.54
CA ARG A 161 -2.88 -16.98 2.99
C ARG A 161 -2.02 -15.75 3.35
N SER A 162 -1.09 -15.38 2.48
CA SER A 162 -0.04 -14.39 2.79
C SER A 162 -0.38 -13.00 2.28
N ARG A 163 0.10 -11.96 2.97
CA ARG A 163 0.04 -10.56 2.48
C ARG A 163 1.26 -10.21 1.64
N ILE A 164 2.40 -10.82 1.96
CA ILE A 164 3.61 -10.73 1.16
C ILE A 164 4.00 -12.16 0.80
N VAL A 165 4.30 -12.40 -0.46
CA VAL A 165 4.94 -13.64 -0.89
C VAL A 165 6.37 -13.34 -1.31
N THR A 166 7.31 -14.19 -0.92
CA THR A 166 8.73 -14.00 -1.20
C THR A 166 9.25 -15.16 -2.02
N CYS A 167 10.10 -14.87 -3.01
CA CYS A 167 10.76 -15.88 -3.83
C CYS A 167 12.26 -15.58 -3.79
N TYR A 168 13.05 -16.54 -3.33
CA TYR A 168 14.50 -16.44 -3.30
C TYR A 168 15.08 -16.95 -4.61
N GLU A 169 16.30 -16.48 -4.90
CA GLU A 169 17.19 -17.06 -5.92
C GLU A 169 16.57 -17.31 -7.31
N LEU A 170 15.69 -16.40 -7.77
CA LEU A 170 15.11 -16.54 -9.10
C LEU A 170 16.21 -16.38 -10.16
N ASP A 171 16.59 -17.47 -10.81
CA ASP A 171 17.59 -17.48 -11.88
C ASP A 171 17.01 -16.97 -13.20
N LEU A 172 16.98 -15.65 -13.32
CA LEU A 172 16.59 -14.97 -14.55
C LEU A 172 17.66 -15.04 -15.65
N ASN A 173 18.88 -15.50 -15.39
CA ASN A 173 19.89 -15.55 -16.45
C ASN A 173 19.64 -16.76 -17.34
N ASN A 174 19.35 -17.92 -16.74
CA ASN A 174 19.21 -19.17 -17.48
C ASN A 174 17.77 -19.58 -17.75
N LYS A 175 16.80 -19.08 -16.98
CA LYS A 175 15.39 -19.49 -17.09
C LYS A 175 14.49 -18.31 -17.46
N ARG A 176 13.41 -18.62 -18.18
CA ARG A 176 12.33 -17.65 -18.46
C ARG A 176 11.34 -17.64 -17.31
N VAL A 177 10.78 -16.46 -17.03
CA VAL A 177 9.69 -16.33 -16.07
C VAL A 177 8.42 -16.89 -16.70
N ASN A 178 7.71 -17.75 -15.97
CA ASN A 178 6.35 -18.14 -16.29
C ASN A 178 5.44 -16.93 -16.11
N MET A 179 5.27 -16.17 -17.19
CA MET A 179 4.54 -14.92 -17.17
C MET A 179 3.05 -15.12 -16.88
N SER A 180 2.48 -16.29 -17.17
CA SER A 180 1.10 -16.61 -16.79
C SER A 180 0.96 -16.62 -15.27
N MET A 181 1.83 -17.39 -14.59
CA MET A 181 1.86 -17.43 -13.13
C MET A 181 2.19 -16.07 -12.51
N PHE A 182 3.19 -15.37 -13.05
CA PHE A 182 3.57 -14.04 -12.58
C PHE A 182 2.41 -13.04 -12.69
N LYS A 183 1.67 -13.05 -13.80
CA LYS A 183 0.47 -12.22 -14.00
C LYS A 183 -0.68 -12.62 -13.07
N ASN A 184 -0.83 -13.91 -12.75
CA ASN A 184 -1.86 -14.39 -11.83
C ASN A 184 -1.61 -13.89 -10.39
N ILE A 185 -0.36 -13.92 -9.94
CA ILE A 185 0.01 -13.47 -8.59
C ILE A 185 -0.03 -11.93 -8.49
N THR A 186 0.54 -11.24 -9.48
CA THR A 186 0.64 -9.76 -9.46
C THR A 186 -0.62 -9.06 -9.96
N GLY A 187 -1.51 -9.78 -10.65
CA GLY A 187 -2.78 -9.30 -11.14
C GLY A 187 -3.88 -9.39 -10.10
N SER A 188 -4.91 -8.57 -10.25
CA SER A 188 -6.09 -8.58 -9.37
C SER A 188 -7.29 -9.33 -9.98
N ASP A 189 -7.13 -9.76 -11.23
CA ASP A 189 -8.26 -10.16 -12.07
C ASP A 189 -8.47 -11.68 -12.11
N ILE A 190 -7.44 -12.45 -11.77
CA ILE A 190 -7.46 -13.90 -11.97
C ILE A 190 -7.72 -14.61 -10.65
N ILE A 191 -8.64 -15.56 -10.72
CA ILE A 191 -9.04 -16.39 -9.60
C ILE A 191 -8.07 -17.57 -9.55
N ILE A 192 -7.26 -17.64 -8.48
CA ILE A 192 -6.41 -18.77 -8.16
C ILE A 192 -7.29 -19.88 -7.60
N LYS A 193 -7.23 -21.06 -8.20
CA LYS A 193 -7.89 -22.25 -7.66
C LYS A 193 -7.01 -22.88 -6.57
N VAL A 194 -7.64 -23.30 -5.49
CA VAL A 194 -7.03 -24.05 -4.40
C VAL A 194 -7.96 -25.22 -4.10
N GLY A 195 -7.67 -26.39 -4.68
CA GLY A 195 -8.62 -27.50 -4.77
C GLY A 195 -9.94 -27.06 -5.43
N GLU A 196 -11.06 -27.25 -4.73
CA GLU A 196 -12.40 -26.85 -5.21
C GLU A 196 -12.70 -25.35 -5.03
N PHE A 197 -11.84 -24.61 -4.32
CA PHE A 197 -12.07 -23.22 -4.00
C PHE A 197 -11.38 -22.30 -4.99
N SER A 198 -11.89 -21.09 -5.10
CA SER A 198 -11.41 -20.11 -6.05
C SER A 198 -11.27 -18.77 -5.31
N SER A 199 -10.06 -18.22 -5.24
CA SER A 199 -9.74 -17.00 -4.49
C SER A 199 -8.90 -16.03 -5.31
N LYS A 200 -8.95 -14.73 -4.99
CA LYS A 200 -8.10 -13.72 -5.64
C LYS A 200 -6.79 -13.58 -4.88
N ALA A 201 -5.69 -13.38 -5.61
CA ALA A 201 -4.43 -12.96 -4.99
C ALA A 201 -4.55 -11.52 -4.44
N VAL A 202 -4.43 -11.41 -3.11
CA VAL A 202 -4.41 -10.13 -2.37
C VAL A 202 -3.06 -9.91 -1.68
N CYS A 203 -2.00 -10.49 -2.23
CA CYS A 203 -0.63 -10.34 -1.76
C CYS A 203 0.18 -9.38 -2.63
N SER A 204 1.27 -8.85 -2.07
CA SER A 204 2.40 -8.33 -2.83
C SER A 204 3.49 -9.38 -2.93
N MET A 205 4.31 -9.35 -3.96
CA MET A 205 5.41 -10.27 -4.18
C MET A 205 6.76 -9.55 -4.07
N ILE A 206 7.73 -10.15 -3.39
CA ILE A 206 9.12 -9.68 -3.34
C ILE A 206 10.00 -10.80 -3.89
N ILE A 207 10.77 -10.50 -4.93
CA ILE A 207 11.67 -11.43 -5.60
C ILE A 207 13.10 -10.97 -5.36
N ALA A 208 13.98 -11.87 -4.92
CA ALA A 208 15.42 -11.68 -5.00
C ALA A 208 15.98 -12.42 -6.22
N THR A 209 16.77 -11.72 -7.03
CA THR A 209 17.40 -12.29 -8.23
C THR A 209 18.80 -11.72 -8.46
N ASN A 210 19.66 -12.48 -9.12
CA ASN A 210 21.02 -12.04 -9.44
C ASN A 210 21.09 -11.18 -10.70
N GLY A 211 20.09 -11.26 -11.58
CA GLY A 211 20.02 -10.53 -12.85
C GLY A 211 18.90 -9.50 -12.86
N LEU A 212 19.01 -8.52 -13.75
CA LEU A 212 17.84 -7.71 -14.13
C LEU A 212 16.95 -8.54 -15.07
N PRO A 213 15.63 -8.31 -15.08
CA PRO A 213 14.76 -8.89 -16.11
C PRO A 213 15.26 -8.55 -17.50
N ASP A 214 15.50 -9.57 -18.33
CA ASP A 214 15.88 -9.38 -19.72
C ASP A 214 14.64 -9.04 -20.56
N VAL A 215 14.49 -7.77 -20.89
CA VAL A 215 13.37 -7.25 -21.69
C VAL A 215 13.40 -7.71 -23.16
N GLN A 216 14.55 -8.17 -23.67
CA GLN A 216 14.60 -8.74 -25.01
C GLN A 216 14.05 -10.16 -25.01
N ARG A 217 14.44 -10.94 -23.99
CA ARG A 217 13.93 -12.31 -23.83
C ARG A 217 12.47 -12.33 -23.39
N ASP A 218 12.09 -11.46 -22.47
CA ASP A 218 10.75 -11.41 -21.86
C ASP A 218 10.15 -9.99 -22.05
N PRO A 219 9.74 -9.63 -23.28
CA PRO A 219 9.29 -8.27 -23.63
C PRO A 219 8.04 -7.83 -22.87
N GLU A 220 7.33 -8.77 -22.27
CA GLU A 220 6.16 -8.50 -21.44
C GLU A 220 6.46 -7.56 -20.27
N PHE A 221 7.68 -7.56 -19.71
CA PHE A 221 8.08 -6.63 -18.65
C PHE A 221 7.97 -5.16 -19.07
N THR A 222 8.06 -4.86 -20.37
CA THR A 222 7.92 -3.50 -20.91
C THR A 222 6.47 -3.11 -21.20
N THR A 223 5.53 -4.06 -21.14
CA THR A 223 4.12 -3.77 -21.38
C THR A 223 3.57 -2.85 -20.30
N ASP A 224 2.65 -1.97 -20.67
CA ASP A 224 1.95 -1.07 -19.74
C ASP A 224 1.23 -1.84 -18.61
N ALA A 225 0.75 -3.05 -18.90
CA ALA A 225 0.10 -3.91 -17.93
C ALA A 225 1.03 -4.37 -16.79
N LEU A 226 2.28 -4.72 -17.11
CA LEU A 226 3.26 -5.25 -16.13
C LEU A 226 4.15 -4.17 -15.54
N SER A 227 4.56 -3.17 -16.32
CA SER A 227 5.37 -2.03 -15.83
C SER A 227 4.68 -1.27 -14.68
N ARG A 228 3.34 -1.26 -14.63
CA ARG A 228 2.55 -0.68 -13.52
C ARG A 228 2.49 -1.57 -12.27
N ARG A 229 2.93 -2.82 -12.35
CA ARG A 229 2.86 -3.82 -11.28
C ARG A 229 4.22 -4.09 -10.65
N VAL A 230 5.32 -3.87 -11.38
CA VAL A 230 6.67 -4.26 -10.97
C VAL A 230 7.53 -3.01 -10.71
N ALA A 231 8.16 -2.96 -9.55
CA ALA A 231 9.34 -2.12 -9.34
C ALA A 231 10.58 -2.99 -9.28
N CYS A 232 11.66 -2.54 -9.92
CA CYS A 232 12.96 -3.16 -9.81
C CYS A 232 13.89 -2.22 -9.04
N ILE A 233 14.56 -2.75 -8.02
CA ILE A 233 15.64 -2.09 -7.30
C ILE A 233 16.93 -2.81 -7.65
N LYS A 234 17.86 -2.09 -8.27
CA LYS A 234 19.20 -2.60 -8.54
C LYS A 234 20.07 -2.44 -7.29
N MET A 235 20.33 -3.54 -6.59
CA MET A 235 21.17 -3.61 -5.39
C MET A 235 22.62 -3.89 -5.79
N ASP A 236 23.33 -2.84 -6.18
CA ASP A 236 24.78 -2.89 -6.46
C ASP A 236 25.59 -2.47 -5.21
N VAL A 237 25.26 -3.04 -4.05
CA VAL A 237 25.94 -2.73 -2.79
C VAL A 237 26.73 -3.94 -2.34
N ASP A 238 28.01 -3.76 -2.02
CA ASP A 238 28.77 -4.80 -1.34
C ASP A 238 28.48 -4.75 0.16
N THR A 239 27.65 -5.67 0.64
CA THR A 239 27.31 -5.69 2.07
C THR A 239 28.44 -6.20 2.95
N ALA A 240 29.49 -6.80 2.38
CA ALA A 240 30.68 -7.17 3.14
C ALA A 240 31.48 -5.92 3.58
N GLU A 241 31.44 -4.86 2.77
CA GLU A 241 32.09 -3.57 3.08
C GLU A 241 31.19 -2.61 3.87
N ALA A 242 29.90 -2.91 3.95
CA ALA A 242 28.93 -2.08 4.63
C ALA A 242 29.16 -2.08 6.15
N LYS A 243 29.57 -0.93 6.69
CA LYS A 243 29.63 -0.72 8.14
C LYS A 243 28.23 -0.51 8.69
N PHE A 244 27.72 -1.48 9.43
CA PHE A 244 26.54 -1.27 10.26
C PHE A 244 26.94 -0.40 11.45
N GLU A 245 26.47 0.86 11.47
CA GLU A 245 26.67 1.74 12.62
C GLU A 245 25.93 1.14 13.83
N THR A 246 26.67 0.47 14.71
CA THR A 246 26.19 0.13 16.04
C THR A 246 26.21 1.39 16.90
N ASP A 247 25.05 1.82 17.39
CA ASP A 247 24.98 2.94 18.32
C ASP A 247 25.72 2.57 19.62
N PRO A 248 26.82 3.24 19.98
CA PRO A 248 27.59 2.91 21.17
C PRO A 248 26.84 3.19 22.48
N SER A 249 25.69 3.88 22.42
CA SER A 249 24.85 4.19 23.57
C SER A 249 23.78 3.13 23.85
N ASP A 250 23.52 2.20 22.93
CA ASP A 250 22.76 1.00 23.25
C ASP A 250 23.68 0.07 24.06
N PRO A 251 23.38 -0.22 25.34
CA PRO A 251 24.11 -1.27 26.04
C PRO A 251 23.96 -2.52 25.19
N VAL A 252 25.11 -3.06 24.76
CA VAL A 252 25.19 -4.32 24.00
C VAL A 252 24.72 -5.43 24.94
N GLU A 253 23.40 -5.55 25.14
CA GLU A 253 22.83 -6.87 25.27
C GLU A 253 23.26 -7.58 23.99
N LYS A 254 24.00 -8.68 24.17
CA LYS A 254 24.18 -9.68 23.12
C LYS A 254 22.77 -10.12 22.73
N THR A 255 22.12 -9.37 21.86
CA THR A 255 21.03 -9.88 21.06
C THR A 255 21.70 -10.91 20.17
N ASP A 256 21.65 -12.16 20.62
CA ASP A 256 21.80 -13.30 19.72
C ASP A 256 20.95 -12.96 18.51
N TYR A 257 21.61 -12.70 17.39
CA TYR A 257 20.97 -12.29 16.16
C TYR A 257 20.01 -13.40 15.77
N PHE A 258 18.73 -13.21 16.08
CA PHE A 258 17.57 -13.96 15.64
C PHE A 258 17.88 -15.39 15.19
N THR A 259 18.08 -16.33 16.13
CA THR A 259 17.95 -17.75 15.82
C THR A 259 16.48 -18.03 15.49
N TYR A 260 16.19 -18.13 14.20
CA TYR A 260 14.87 -18.54 13.71
C TYR A 260 14.84 -20.06 13.58
N GLU A 261 13.75 -20.66 14.09
CA GLU A 261 13.32 -21.97 13.65
C GLU A 261 12.72 -21.81 12.26
N GLU A 262 13.33 -22.45 11.26
CA GLU A 262 12.88 -22.47 9.88
C GLU A 262 11.50 -23.17 9.85
N GLU A 263 10.41 -22.40 9.76
CA GLU A 263 9.08 -22.97 9.57
C GLU A 263 9.07 -23.69 8.23
N GLY A 264 9.15 -25.03 8.30
CA GLY A 264 9.15 -26.03 7.23
C GLY A 264 9.14 -25.50 5.80
N GLU A 265 10.29 -25.55 5.15
CA GLU A 265 10.38 -25.44 3.70
C GLU A 265 9.41 -26.43 3.06
N VAL A 266 8.58 -25.95 2.14
CA VAL A 266 7.66 -26.82 1.41
C VAL A 266 8.48 -27.51 0.33
N ASP A 267 9.05 -28.67 0.68
CA ASP A 267 9.65 -29.56 -0.30
C ASP A 267 8.56 -30.05 -1.27
N VAL A 268 8.68 -29.61 -2.51
CA VAL A 268 7.91 -30.13 -3.64
C VAL A 268 8.78 -31.21 -4.27
N THR A 269 8.57 -32.47 -3.86
CA THR A 269 9.16 -33.62 -4.54
C THR A 269 8.47 -33.78 -5.89
N ASP A 270 9.26 -33.77 -6.97
CA ASP A 270 8.77 -34.11 -8.30
C ASP A 270 8.52 -35.63 -8.30
N ASP A 271 7.25 -36.05 -8.08
CA ASP A 271 6.83 -37.44 -8.26
C ASP A 271 6.83 -37.74 -9.77
N GLU A 272 8.01 -38.12 -10.30
CA GLU A 272 8.13 -38.68 -11.65
C GLU A 272 7.57 -40.10 -11.66
N ASP A 273 6.24 -40.21 -11.79
CA ASP A 273 5.61 -41.45 -12.24
C ASP A 273 5.95 -41.68 -13.72
N VAL A 274 7.11 -42.30 -13.97
CA VAL A 274 7.47 -42.85 -15.28
C VAL A 274 6.59 -44.07 -15.54
N ALA A 275 5.37 -43.83 -15.99
CA ALA A 275 4.56 -44.86 -16.63
C ALA A 275 5.11 -45.12 -18.04
N THR A 276 5.95 -46.14 -18.18
CA THR A 276 6.17 -46.81 -19.46
C THR A 276 4.84 -47.38 -19.96
N VAL A 277 4.21 -46.69 -20.92
CA VAL A 277 3.11 -47.24 -21.71
C VAL A 277 3.71 -47.77 -23.00
N GLU A 278 3.95 -49.08 -23.03
CA GLU A 278 4.03 -49.83 -24.28
C GLU A 278 2.65 -49.87 -24.93
N GLY A 279 2.61 -49.67 -26.24
CA GLY A 279 1.43 -49.24 -26.97
C GLY A 279 0.39 -50.32 -27.26
N GLN A 280 -0.70 -49.88 -27.88
CA GLN A 280 -1.42 -50.63 -28.89
C GLN A 280 -2.33 -49.71 -29.69
N SER A 281 -2.33 -49.96 -31.00
CA SER A 281 -3.09 -49.26 -32.01
C SER A 281 -4.54 -49.76 -32.08
N ASP A 282 -5.34 -48.91 -32.72
CA ASP A 282 -6.55 -49.19 -33.49
C ASP A 282 -7.91 -49.32 -32.80
N ASP A 283 -8.79 -48.47 -33.33
CA ASP A 283 -10.16 -48.71 -33.79
C ASP A 283 -11.31 -47.92 -33.16
N GLU A 284 -11.98 -47.20 -34.07
CA GLU A 284 -13.25 -46.51 -33.96
C GLU A 284 -14.37 -47.43 -33.45
N LYS A 285 -15.17 -46.94 -32.49
CA LYS A 285 -16.64 -46.89 -32.65
C LYS A 285 -17.34 -46.10 -31.55
N GLU A 286 -18.26 -45.27 -32.03
CA GLU A 286 -19.23 -44.46 -31.31
C GLU A 286 -20.44 -45.31 -30.81
N PRO A 287 -21.48 -44.75 -30.15
CA PRO A 287 -21.80 -45.01 -28.75
C PRO A 287 -23.10 -45.81 -28.55
N THR A 288 -23.38 -46.27 -27.33
CA THR A 288 -24.73 -46.73 -26.96
C THR A 288 -25.10 -46.35 -25.53
N GLN A 289 -26.30 -45.80 -25.43
CA GLN A 289 -27.04 -45.41 -24.23
C GLN A 289 -27.36 -46.62 -23.32
N ALA A 290 -27.48 -46.39 -22.01
CA ALA A 290 -28.76 -46.45 -21.28
C ALA A 290 -28.58 -46.67 -19.76
N ALA A 291 -29.37 -45.87 -19.05
CA ALA A 291 -29.95 -46.02 -17.71
C ALA A 291 -29.67 -47.29 -16.86
N SER A 292 -29.50 -47.08 -15.55
CA SER A 292 -30.55 -47.47 -14.58
C SER A 292 -30.21 -47.01 -13.17
N ALA A 293 -31.29 -46.63 -12.46
CA ALA A 293 -31.32 -46.28 -11.05
C ALA A 293 -31.12 -47.49 -10.15
N GLN A 294 -30.67 -47.27 -8.91
CA GLN A 294 -31.24 -47.97 -7.76
C GLN A 294 -30.96 -47.28 -6.42
N THR A 295 -31.94 -47.48 -5.57
CA THR A 295 -32.31 -46.84 -4.31
C THR A 295 -31.76 -47.59 -3.08
N ALA A 296 -31.88 -46.91 -1.92
CA ALA A 296 -31.84 -47.44 -0.54
C ALA A 296 -30.41 -47.63 0.04
N SER A 297 -30.14 -47.49 1.33
CA SER A 297 -30.98 -47.47 2.53
C SER A 297 -30.23 -46.84 3.72
N SER A 298 -31.01 -46.29 4.65
CA SER A 298 -30.77 -46.03 6.08
C SER A 298 -29.53 -46.62 6.77
N SER A 299 -28.84 -45.78 7.53
CA SER A 299 -28.45 -46.10 8.93
C SER A 299 -28.11 -44.83 9.72
N ALA A 300 -28.82 -44.63 10.83
CA ALA A 300 -28.34 -43.95 12.04
C ALA A 300 -28.05 -45.08 13.06
N PRO A 301 -27.15 -44.95 14.07
CA PRO A 301 -27.20 -43.88 15.07
C PRO A 301 -25.85 -43.44 15.67
N GLY A 302 -25.84 -42.34 16.42
CA GLY A 302 -24.70 -41.96 17.25
C GLY A 302 -24.93 -40.68 18.04
N LYS A 303 -25.53 -40.82 19.22
CA LYS A 303 -25.77 -39.75 20.19
C LYS A 303 -24.52 -39.62 21.07
N VAL A 304 -23.77 -38.51 20.96
CA VAL A 304 -22.64 -38.21 21.85
C VAL A 304 -22.98 -36.99 22.70
N THR A 305 -22.99 -37.19 24.01
CA THR A 305 -23.15 -36.17 25.06
C THR A 305 -21.83 -35.43 25.30
N PRO A 306 -21.85 -34.11 25.55
CA PRO A 306 -20.64 -33.35 25.83
C PRO A 306 -20.29 -33.42 27.32
N SER A 307 -19.01 -33.61 27.63
CA SER A 307 -18.48 -33.46 28.98
C SER A 307 -17.10 -32.81 28.94
N LYS A 308 -17.04 -31.52 29.31
CA LYS A 308 -16.12 -30.99 30.34
C LYS A 308 -16.32 -29.49 30.49
N LYS A 309 -16.66 -29.12 31.71
CA LYS A 309 -16.79 -27.79 32.28
C LYS A 309 -15.36 -27.27 32.52
N VAL A 310 -14.97 -26.18 31.88
CA VAL A 310 -13.70 -25.49 32.17
C VAL A 310 -13.98 -24.43 33.24
N GLU A 311 -13.31 -24.56 34.37
CA GLU A 311 -13.36 -23.63 35.49
C GLU A 311 -12.74 -22.29 35.11
N SER A 312 -13.46 -21.22 35.46
CA SER A 312 -13.03 -19.83 35.36
C SER A 312 -11.95 -19.52 36.40
N LEU A 313 -10.74 -19.18 35.95
CA LEU A 313 -9.70 -18.55 36.76
C LEU A 313 -10.06 -17.09 37.01
N LYS A 314 -10.46 -16.76 38.24
CA LYS A 314 -10.48 -15.40 38.78
C LYS A 314 -9.05 -15.03 39.19
N MET A 315 -8.50 -13.97 38.60
CA MET A 315 -7.36 -13.26 39.20
C MET A 315 -7.90 -12.05 39.97
N GLU A 316 -7.62 -12.05 41.28
CA GLU A 316 -7.85 -10.91 42.16
C GLU A 316 -6.78 -9.83 41.93
N SER A 317 -7.25 -8.59 41.89
CA SER A 317 -6.46 -7.37 41.84
C SER A 317 -5.93 -7.03 43.23
N PRO A 318 -4.63 -6.74 43.41
CA PRO A 318 -4.20 -5.98 44.57
C PRO A 318 -4.26 -4.48 44.26
N GLU A 319 -5.14 -3.80 44.99
CA GLU A 319 -5.05 -2.38 45.25
C GLU A 319 -3.65 -2.02 45.75
N SER A 320 -3.04 -0.97 45.18
CA SER A 320 -2.19 -0.11 45.99
C SER A 320 -2.18 1.31 45.45
N VAL A 321 -2.61 2.18 46.35
CA VAL A 321 -2.60 3.64 46.29
C VAL A 321 -1.15 4.13 46.30
N SER A 322 -0.77 5.00 45.36
CA SER A 322 0.26 6.00 45.65
C SER A 322 0.00 7.29 44.88
N MET A 323 -0.12 8.39 45.63
CA MET A 323 -0.17 9.74 45.11
C MET A 323 1.22 10.13 44.58
N ALA A 324 1.33 10.49 43.30
CA ALA A 324 2.52 11.10 42.75
C ALA A 324 2.19 12.41 42.02
N ARG A 325 2.90 13.46 42.46
CA ARG A 325 2.86 14.85 41.99
C ARG A 325 2.96 14.97 40.46
N GLY A 326 2.05 15.75 39.88
CA GLY A 326 2.03 16.07 38.46
C GLY A 326 3.30 16.77 37.99
N LYS A 327 4.08 16.07 37.16
CA LYS A 327 4.96 16.69 36.17
C LYS A 327 4.12 16.97 34.93
N SER A 328 4.01 18.24 34.54
CA SER A 328 3.45 18.63 33.25
C SER A 328 4.31 18.03 32.14
N ILE A 329 3.85 16.94 31.54
CA ILE A 329 4.42 16.38 30.31
C ILE A 329 4.17 17.42 29.22
N GLY A 330 5.24 18.09 28.76
CA GLY A 330 5.17 18.99 27.62
C GLY A 330 4.71 18.22 26.39
N LEU A 331 3.46 18.42 25.97
CA LEU A 331 2.96 17.88 24.73
C LEU A 331 3.85 18.36 23.58
N PRO A 332 4.31 17.47 22.68
CA PRO A 332 5.19 17.86 21.58
C PRO A 332 4.49 18.92 20.73
N PHE A 333 5.18 20.03 20.49
CA PHE A 333 4.72 21.12 19.62
C PHE A 333 4.33 20.53 18.25
N ARG A 334 3.02 20.37 18.01
CA ARG A 334 2.51 19.97 16.70
C ARG A 334 2.82 21.08 15.70
N LYS A 335 3.62 20.76 14.67
CA LYS A 335 4.00 21.69 13.61
C LYS A 335 2.76 22.18 12.86
N ASN A 336 2.80 23.41 12.37
CA ASN A 336 1.67 24.02 11.67
C ASN A 336 1.34 23.23 10.37
N PRO A 337 0.13 22.67 10.22
CA PRO A 337 -0.26 21.84 9.07
C PRO A 337 -0.16 22.61 7.74
N PHE A 338 -0.45 23.92 7.72
CA PHE A 338 -0.34 24.75 6.52
C PHE A 338 1.08 24.85 5.96
N THR A 339 2.10 24.54 6.77
CA THR A 339 3.51 24.53 6.36
C THR A 339 4.07 23.14 6.07
N THR A 340 3.43 22.09 6.59
CA THR A 340 3.95 20.73 6.60
C THR A 340 3.24 19.79 5.64
N PHE A 341 2.01 20.09 5.20
CA PHE A 341 1.36 19.28 4.19
C PHE A 341 2.11 19.32 2.85
N VAL A 342 2.50 18.12 2.40
CA VAL A 342 3.20 17.89 1.13
C VAL A 342 2.22 17.94 -0.04
N ALA A 343 0.96 17.54 0.17
CA ALA A 343 -0.11 17.65 -0.81
C ALA A 343 -1.46 17.76 -0.09
N TRP A 344 -2.34 18.64 -0.59
CA TRP A 344 -3.74 18.66 -0.15
C TRP A 344 -4.49 17.52 -0.83
N THR A 345 -5.23 16.76 -0.04
CA THR A 345 -6.22 15.78 -0.50
C THR A 345 -7.63 16.35 -0.35
N ARG A 346 -8.62 15.73 -1.00
CA ARG A 346 -10.04 16.07 -0.83
C ARG A 346 -10.43 16.08 0.66
N GLY A 347 -10.03 15.05 1.41
CA GLY A 347 -10.36 14.92 2.85
C GLY A 347 -9.68 15.96 3.74
N THR A 348 -8.41 16.29 3.47
CA THR A 348 -7.72 17.35 4.24
C THR A 348 -8.23 18.74 3.89
N MET A 349 -8.63 18.97 2.62
CA MET A 349 -9.14 20.26 2.16
C MET A 349 -10.55 20.53 2.71
N SER A 350 -11.41 19.52 2.79
CA SER A 350 -12.76 19.64 3.38
C SER A 350 -12.76 19.91 4.89
N GLN A 351 -11.63 19.73 5.56
CA GLN A 351 -11.46 20.08 6.97
C GLN A 351 -11.01 21.54 7.16
N ILE A 352 -10.70 22.26 6.08
CA ILE A 352 -10.33 23.67 6.15
C ILE A 352 -11.59 24.50 6.16
N ASP A 353 -11.81 25.20 7.27
CA ASP A 353 -12.82 26.24 7.35
C ASP A 353 -12.28 27.52 6.70
N ILE A 354 -12.93 27.94 5.61
CA ILE A 354 -12.60 29.15 4.86
C ILE A 354 -13.55 30.27 5.29
N SER A 355 -13.43 30.73 6.53
CA SER A 355 -14.22 31.84 7.05
C SER A 355 -13.77 33.20 6.47
N GLU A 356 -14.73 34.08 6.20
CA GLU A 356 -14.45 35.51 5.99
C GLU A 356 -14.47 36.19 7.35
N GLN A 357 -13.40 36.93 7.69
CA GLN A 357 -13.51 37.81 8.85
C GLN A 357 -14.39 38.98 8.46
N ALA A 358 -15.64 38.97 8.92
CA ALA A 358 -16.47 40.16 8.96
C ALA A 358 -15.70 41.23 9.75
N ARG A 359 -15.11 42.20 9.06
CA ARG A 359 -14.52 43.36 9.72
C ARG A 359 -15.42 44.56 9.56
N VAL A 360 -15.83 45.04 10.74
CA VAL A 360 -16.28 46.38 11.05
C VAL A 360 -15.36 47.38 10.34
N GLN A 361 -15.93 48.08 9.35
CA GLN A 361 -15.50 49.31 8.69
C GLN A 361 -13.98 49.50 8.45
N VAL A 362 -13.63 49.52 7.16
CA VAL A 362 -12.36 49.97 6.52
C VAL A 362 -11.50 48.85 5.91
N LEU A 363 -11.75 48.65 4.61
CA LEU A 363 -10.91 48.19 3.50
C LEU A 363 -10.06 46.90 3.64
N GLU A 364 -10.36 45.96 2.73
CA GLU A 364 -9.68 44.68 2.42
C GLU A 364 -9.90 43.53 3.42
N GLY A 365 -11.01 42.80 3.21
CA GLY A 365 -11.23 41.49 3.83
C GLY A 365 -10.13 40.50 3.42
N THR A 366 -9.29 40.10 4.36
CA THR A 366 -8.32 39.01 4.15
C THR A 366 -9.00 37.70 4.55
N ASN A 367 -9.19 36.79 3.60
CA ASN A 367 -9.66 35.44 3.91
C ASN A 367 -8.71 34.76 4.93
N ARG A 368 -9.24 33.88 5.77
CA ARG A 368 -8.41 33.04 6.66
C ARG A 368 -8.77 31.58 6.47
N PHE A 369 -7.74 30.76 6.36
CA PHE A 369 -7.83 29.31 6.37
C PHE A 369 -7.69 28.83 7.80
N LYS A 370 -8.66 28.08 8.31
CA LYS A 370 -8.61 27.49 9.65
C LYS A 370 -8.61 25.97 9.54
N TYR A 371 -7.66 25.32 10.22
CA TYR A 371 -7.55 23.87 10.28
C TYR A 371 -7.31 23.47 11.74
N GLY A 372 -8.34 22.97 12.41
CA GLY A 372 -8.33 22.79 13.87
C GLY A 372 -8.07 24.11 14.60
N ASN A 373 -6.98 24.15 15.38
CA ASN A 373 -6.55 25.34 16.13
C ASN A 373 -5.60 26.26 15.35
N TYR A 374 -5.23 25.88 14.13
CA TYR A 374 -4.30 26.65 13.30
C TYR A 374 -5.06 27.59 12.37
N THR A 375 -4.52 28.79 12.19
CA THR A 375 -5.00 29.74 11.19
C THR A 375 -3.87 30.14 10.26
N SER A 376 -4.18 30.40 9.00
CA SER A 376 -3.24 30.89 8.00
C SER A 376 -3.94 31.82 7.02
N THR A 377 -3.21 32.81 6.53
CA THR A 377 -3.63 33.66 5.39
C THR A 377 -3.15 33.09 4.06
N THR A 378 -2.35 32.03 4.07
CA THR A 378 -1.79 31.42 2.87
C THR A 378 -2.00 29.91 2.87
N LEU A 379 -2.32 29.36 1.71
CA LEU A 379 -2.44 27.93 1.48
C LEU A 379 -1.43 27.51 0.43
N ARG A 380 -0.59 26.53 0.74
CA ARG A 380 0.51 26.10 -0.13
C ARG A 380 0.11 24.88 -0.94
N PHE A 381 0.16 24.96 -2.26
CA PHE A 381 0.07 23.81 -3.16
C PHE A 381 1.46 23.49 -3.70
N ASP A 382 1.86 22.23 -3.57
CA ASP A 382 3.05 21.71 -4.24
C ASP A 382 2.64 21.09 -5.59
N ASN A 383 3.58 21.04 -6.54
CA ASN A 383 3.40 20.46 -7.89
C ASN A 383 2.23 21.04 -8.68
N VAL A 384 2.04 22.37 -8.62
CA VAL A 384 1.07 23.08 -9.46
C VAL A 384 1.62 23.16 -10.88
N HIS A 385 0.91 22.53 -11.81
CA HIS A 385 1.29 22.56 -13.22
C HIS A 385 0.95 23.92 -13.85
N ILE A 386 1.95 24.52 -14.51
CA ILE A 386 1.86 25.77 -15.25
C ILE A 386 2.20 25.45 -16.71
N PRO A 387 1.20 25.33 -17.61
CA PRO A 387 1.44 24.94 -18.99
C PRO A 387 2.25 26.01 -19.73
N PHE A 388 2.92 25.64 -20.81
CA PHE A 388 3.41 26.60 -21.77
C PHE A 388 2.23 27.17 -22.57
N HIS A 389 2.22 28.48 -22.81
CA HIS A 389 1.18 29.12 -23.61
C HIS A 389 1.75 30.31 -24.40
N THR A 390 1.22 30.56 -25.60
CA THR A 390 1.76 31.55 -26.56
C THR A 390 1.02 32.89 -26.56
N SER A 391 0.08 33.10 -25.63
CA SER A 391 -0.61 34.39 -25.47
C SER A 391 0.38 35.53 -25.19
N LYS A 392 0.09 36.69 -25.77
CA LYS A 392 0.81 37.93 -25.47
C LYS A 392 0.75 38.23 -23.97
N GLY A 393 1.91 38.37 -23.32
CA GLY A 393 2.02 38.64 -21.89
C GLY A 393 1.96 37.39 -20.99
N TYR A 394 1.92 36.19 -21.55
CA TYR A 394 2.03 34.96 -20.77
C TYR A 394 3.45 34.80 -20.19
N GLY A 395 3.55 34.54 -18.89
CA GLY A 395 4.84 34.44 -18.19
C GLY A 395 5.39 35.76 -17.65
N SER A 396 4.92 36.91 -18.16
CA SER A 396 5.28 38.25 -17.67
C SER A 396 4.12 38.92 -16.93
N ASN A 397 2.94 39.00 -17.56
CA ASN A 397 1.75 39.62 -16.98
C ASN A 397 0.86 38.61 -16.25
N PHE A 398 0.70 37.42 -16.82
CA PHE A 398 -0.15 36.37 -16.22
C PHE A 398 0.34 34.96 -16.52
N VAL A 399 -0.12 33.99 -15.73
CA VAL A 399 -0.02 32.55 -16.03
C VAL A 399 -1.30 31.78 -15.68
N TYR A 400 -1.46 30.60 -16.27
CA TYR A 400 -2.49 29.65 -15.89
C TYR A 400 -1.93 28.65 -14.89
N LEU A 401 -2.62 28.46 -13.77
CA LEU A 401 -2.27 27.50 -12.73
C LEU A 401 -3.28 26.36 -12.73
N CYS A 402 -2.82 25.13 -12.87
CA CYS A 402 -3.65 23.94 -12.71
C CYS A 402 -3.71 23.54 -11.22
N LEU A 403 -4.82 23.85 -10.57
CA LEU A 403 -5.12 23.41 -9.22
C LEU A 403 -5.99 22.15 -9.25
N PRO A 404 -6.03 21.35 -8.16
CA PRO A 404 -6.94 20.22 -8.08
C PRO A 404 -8.41 20.65 -8.12
N GLY A 405 -9.25 19.92 -8.87
CA GLY A 405 -10.67 20.23 -9.05
C GLY A 405 -11.44 20.34 -7.73
N PHE A 406 -11.18 19.45 -6.77
CA PHE A 406 -11.81 19.48 -5.45
C PHE A 406 -11.52 20.77 -4.64
N ALA A 407 -10.42 21.47 -4.94
CA ALA A 407 -10.14 22.74 -4.29
C ALA A 407 -11.12 23.81 -4.77
N ALA A 408 -11.45 23.79 -6.07
CA ALA A 408 -12.43 24.71 -6.67
C ALA A 408 -13.79 24.61 -5.98
N ASP A 409 -14.25 23.37 -5.74
CA ASP A 409 -15.51 23.09 -5.06
C ASP A 409 -15.52 23.73 -3.66
N GLN A 410 -14.46 23.53 -2.88
CA GLN A 410 -14.35 24.08 -1.52
C GLN A 410 -14.32 25.62 -1.51
N PHE A 411 -13.61 26.24 -2.44
CA PHE A 411 -13.61 27.70 -2.53
C PHE A 411 -14.93 28.27 -3.04
N ALA A 412 -15.62 27.56 -3.94
CA ALA A 412 -16.94 27.93 -4.43
C ALA A 412 -18.01 27.79 -3.34
N GLU A 413 -18.00 26.69 -2.58
CA GLU A 413 -18.88 26.45 -1.42
C GLU A 413 -18.72 27.52 -0.35
N ALA A 414 -17.49 27.99 -0.12
CA ALA A 414 -17.21 29.09 0.80
C ALA A 414 -17.76 30.45 0.31
N GLY A 415 -18.41 30.50 -0.86
CA GLY A 415 -18.98 31.71 -1.46
C GLY A 415 -17.94 32.65 -2.04
N LYS A 416 -16.70 32.20 -2.22
CA LYS A 416 -15.54 33.10 -2.41
C LYS A 416 -15.04 33.23 -3.83
N ILE A 417 -15.55 32.41 -4.75
CA ILE A 417 -15.10 32.43 -6.15
C ILE A 417 -16.31 32.54 -7.07
N ARG A 418 -16.32 33.59 -7.91
CA ARG A 418 -17.12 33.58 -9.14
C ARG A 418 -16.68 32.38 -9.95
N ARG A 419 -17.63 31.50 -10.33
CA ARG A 419 -17.46 30.24 -11.09
C ARG A 419 -16.08 30.07 -11.73
N PRO A 420 -15.42 28.90 -11.60
CA PRO A 420 -14.09 28.61 -12.13
C PRO A 420 -13.78 29.39 -13.40
N THR A 421 -12.73 30.23 -13.38
CA THR A 421 -12.37 31.02 -14.55
C THR A 421 -12.18 30.08 -15.73
N VAL A 422 -13.13 30.12 -16.67
CA VAL A 422 -13.03 29.34 -17.89
C VAL A 422 -11.94 30.00 -18.71
N ALA A 423 -10.77 29.38 -18.77
CA ALA A 423 -9.79 29.77 -19.77
C ALA A 423 -10.48 29.67 -21.13
N HIS A 424 -10.50 30.74 -21.90
CA HIS A 424 -11.15 30.78 -23.23
C HIS A 424 -10.47 29.87 -24.27
N GLU A 425 -9.42 29.17 -23.85
CA GLU A 425 -8.60 28.32 -24.68
C GLU A 425 -9.06 26.87 -24.64
N LYS A 426 -9.22 26.25 -25.80
CA LYS A 426 -9.72 24.87 -25.93
C LYS A 426 -8.83 23.82 -25.25
N SER A 427 -7.54 24.12 -25.08
CA SER A 427 -6.55 23.23 -24.44
C SER A 427 -6.65 23.22 -22.90
N LEU A 428 -7.27 24.25 -22.31
CA LEU A 428 -7.36 24.48 -20.86
C LEU A 428 -8.79 24.31 -20.37
N GLN A 429 -9.48 23.26 -20.82
CA GLN A 429 -10.81 22.96 -20.31
C GLN A 429 -10.74 22.47 -18.87
N PRO A 430 -11.53 23.04 -17.95
CA PRO A 430 -11.67 22.49 -16.61
C PRO A 430 -12.31 21.11 -16.68
N ASP A 431 -11.87 20.20 -15.81
CA ASP A 431 -12.52 18.90 -15.61
C ASP A 431 -12.67 18.64 -14.10
N ASN A 432 -13.29 17.50 -13.74
CA ASN A 432 -13.54 17.16 -12.33
C ASN A 432 -12.27 17.08 -11.46
N ASN A 433 -11.09 16.95 -12.08
CA ASN A 433 -9.80 16.83 -11.42
C ASN A 433 -8.92 18.08 -11.58
N ARG A 434 -9.22 18.96 -12.53
CA ARG A 434 -8.38 20.11 -12.90
C ARG A 434 -9.18 21.39 -12.92
N TRP A 435 -8.73 22.33 -12.10
CA TRP A 435 -9.25 23.69 -12.05
C TRP A 435 -8.17 24.68 -12.48
N TRP A 436 -8.46 25.46 -13.51
CA TRP A 436 -7.57 26.48 -14.03
C TRP A 436 -7.81 27.82 -13.35
N LYS A 437 -6.75 28.42 -12.79
CA LYS A 437 -6.77 29.76 -12.21
C LYS A 437 -5.76 30.67 -12.89
N VAL A 438 -6.17 31.88 -13.23
CA VAL A 438 -5.26 32.91 -13.75
C VAL A 438 -4.57 33.59 -12.58
N ALA A 439 -3.24 33.61 -12.59
CA ALA A 439 -2.44 34.43 -11.68
C ALA A 439 -1.88 35.62 -12.46
N ASN A 440 -2.19 36.84 -12.04
CA ASN A 440 -1.69 38.08 -12.63
C ASN A 440 -0.46 38.60 -11.87
N ASN A 441 0.27 39.54 -12.45
CA ASN A 441 1.44 40.22 -11.88
C ASN A 441 2.55 39.23 -11.49
N VAL A 442 2.93 38.37 -12.46
CA VAL A 442 3.80 37.21 -12.23
C VAL A 442 5.29 37.49 -12.42
N ASP A 443 5.64 38.55 -13.15
CA ASP A 443 6.98 39.13 -13.32
C ASP A 443 7.92 38.82 -12.14
N GLU A 444 7.55 39.27 -10.94
CA GLU A 444 8.41 39.19 -9.76
C GLU A 444 8.15 37.97 -8.86
N SER A 445 7.15 37.16 -9.20
CA SER A 445 6.63 36.09 -8.34
C SER A 445 7.37 34.76 -8.52
N PHE A 446 8.20 34.62 -9.55
CA PHE A 446 8.83 33.36 -9.93
C PHE A 446 10.36 33.41 -9.90
N GLY A 447 10.94 32.24 -9.65
CA GLY A 447 12.38 32.07 -9.57
C GLY A 447 12.75 30.60 -9.36
N VAL A 448 14.04 30.33 -9.50
CA VAL A 448 14.61 29.00 -9.38
C VAL A 448 15.40 28.93 -8.07
N ILE A 449 15.21 27.85 -7.32
CA ILE A 449 16.08 27.56 -6.16
C ILE A 449 17.32 26.89 -6.71
N ASN A 450 18.47 27.56 -6.60
CA ASN A 450 19.74 26.98 -6.99
C ASN A 450 20.05 25.77 -6.08
N ALA A 451 20.36 24.62 -6.69
CA ALA A 451 20.47 23.35 -5.99
C ALA A 451 21.61 23.33 -4.96
N ASP A 452 22.72 24.01 -5.25
CA ASP A 452 23.93 24.02 -4.43
C ASP A 452 23.79 25.02 -3.28
N THR A 453 23.39 26.24 -3.60
CA THR A 453 23.32 27.34 -2.63
C THR A 453 22.03 27.36 -1.82
N LYS A 454 20.99 26.62 -2.26
CA LYS A 454 19.62 26.67 -1.75
C LYS A 454 19.00 28.08 -1.76
N ARG A 455 19.60 29.03 -2.48
CA ARG A 455 19.10 30.40 -2.60
C ARG A 455 18.10 30.51 -3.73
N PHE A 456 17.04 31.28 -3.50
CA PHE A 456 16.07 31.64 -4.51
C PHE A 456 16.65 32.70 -5.44
N GLN A 457 16.71 32.42 -6.74
CA GLN A 457 17.12 33.35 -7.77
C GLN A 457 15.90 33.71 -8.61
N LYS A 458 15.52 34.99 -8.61
CA LYS A 458 14.44 35.49 -9.47
C LYS A 458 14.77 35.20 -10.93
N LYS A 459 13.81 34.64 -11.67
CA LYS A 459 13.90 34.41 -13.11
C LYS A 459 12.54 34.64 -13.74
N SER A 460 12.51 35.38 -14.84
CA SER A 460 11.29 35.53 -15.65
C SER A 460 10.85 34.15 -16.16
N LEU A 461 9.55 33.87 -16.06
CA LEU A 461 8.97 32.64 -16.61
C LEU A 461 9.06 32.61 -18.13
N GLU A 462 9.05 33.76 -18.80
CA GLU A 462 9.22 33.86 -20.25
C GLU A 462 10.53 33.21 -20.70
N VAL A 463 11.64 33.53 -20.02
CA VAL A 463 12.96 32.92 -20.29
C VAL A 463 12.94 31.40 -20.08
N ILE A 464 12.22 30.92 -19.07
CA ILE A 464 12.10 29.49 -18.77
C ILE A 464 11.27 28.79 -19.85
N PHE A 465 10.16 29.42 -20.27
CA PHE A 465 9.26 28.90 -21.29
C PHE A 465 9.88 28.92 -22.68
N ASP A 466 10.64 29.95 -23.04
CA ASP A 466 11.35 30.02 -24.32
C ASP A 466 12.41 28.92 -24.44
N ALA A 467 13.10 28.62 -23.35
CA ALA A 467 14.14 27.59 -23.31
C ALA A 467 13.55 26.17 -23.36
N THR A 468 12.45 25.93 -22.64
CA THR A 468 11.91 24.57 -22.47
C THR A 468 10.83 24.21 -23.49
N ARG A 469 10.08 25.21 -23.97
CA ARG A 469 8.83 25.04 -24.74
C ARG A 469 7.87 24.03 -24.10
N SER A 470 7.96 23.86 -22.78
CA SER A 470 7.17 22.91 -22.00
C SER A 470 6.56 23.61 -20.80
N GLY A 471 5.48 23.03 -20.26
CA GLY A 471 4.99 23.44 -18.95
C GLY A 471 6.02 23.20 -17.85
N ILE A 472 5.82 23.83 -16.71
CA ILE A 472 6.63 23.65 -15.50
C ILE A 472 5.74 23.22 -14.34
N ASN A 473 6.34 22.54 -13.36
CA ASN A 473 5.69 22.28 -12.08
C ASN A 473 6.28 23.23 -11.03
N ALA A 474 5.41 24.00 -10.38
CA ALA A 474 5.81 25.01 -9.40
C ALA A 474 5.21 24.71 -8.03
N ARG A 475 5.90 25.18 -6.99
CA ARG A 475 5.35 25.29 -5.63
C ARG A 475 4.69 26.66 -5.49
N ARG A 476 3.40 26.70 -5.23
CA ARG A 476 2.63 27.96 -5.11
C ARG A 476 2.12 28.15 -3.69
N ARG A 477 2.37 29.33 -3.12
CA ARG A 477 1.61 29.83 -1.97
C ARG A 477 0.48 30.69 -2.50
N VAL A 478 -0.75 30.33 -2.16
CA VAL A 478 -1.93 31.06 -2.56
C VAL A 478 -2.40 31.88 -1.37
N SER A 479 -2.38 33.19 -1.52
CA SER A 479 -2.90 34.10 -0.51
C SER A 479 -4.42 34.07 -0.53
N ALA A 480 -5.00 34.13 0.65
CA ALA A 480 -6.39 34.41 0.89
C ALA A 480 -6.94 35.60 0.10
N THR A 481 -6.14 36.66 -0.09
CA THR A 481 -6.50 37.87 -0.85
C THR A 481 -6.51 37.68 -2.36
N SER A 482 -5.96 36.57 -2.86
CA SER A 482 -5.87 36.31 -4.30
C SER A 482 -7.08 35.57 -4.87
N PHE A 483 -8.08 35.27 -4.04
CA PHE A 483 -9.31 34.55 -4.42
C PHE A 483 -10.49 35.49 -4.55
#